data_AF-A0A847C8G3-F1
#
_entry.id   AF-A0A847C8G3-F1
#
_cell.length_a   1.000
_cell.length_b   1.000
_cell.length_c   1.000
_cell.angle_alpha   90.00
_cell.angle_beta   90.00
_cell.angle_gamma   90.00
#
_symmetry.space_group_name_H-M   'P 1'
#
loop_
_entity.id
_entity.type
_entity.pdbx_description
1 polymer ?
#
loop_
_entity_poly.entity_id
_entity_poly.type
_entity_poly.pdbx_seq_one_letter_code
_entity_poly.pdbx_strand_id
1 'polypeptide(L)'
;MTDEIKNAAEATASENGEAKRKPNDWKSSKTYFIARLAILTAIIVVMAFTPLGYLPIGAMKASLLTIPVVVGAIWLGPSAGAILGGIFGITSFIQCFGLDALGVLLLAENPILAFIVCFVPRLIMGWLVGVIFKGISLVKPLRFTAYTVASFSGAALNTCFFMTALIGLFGQGKLAEMLSENFGMDLGKLAVIQFAAAFVGINALIELAICTIFGMVISRILSTADKRSLEKAKKRTEKEAAELAAQNEQLKTEKDSLSSENRALGETLSAVTEENKSLKEKLKDTFDKDDNGRADFIDALDKDNNGKIDLFEKKKKSKADK
;
A
#
# COMPACT_ATOMS: atom_id res chain seq x y z
N MET A 1 -35.46 33.86 5.77
CA MET A 1 -35.38 32.59 6.53
C MET A 1 -35.24 31.36 5.63
N THR A 2 -35.80 31.34 4.42
CA THR A 2 -35.67 30.23 3.45
C THR A 2 -34.30 30.16 2.76
N ASP A 3 -33.67 31.30 2.47
CA ASP A 3 -32.39 31.34 1.75
C ASP A 3 -31.17 31.09 2.66
N GLU A 4 -31.26 31.44 3.95
CA GLU A 4 -30.23 31.13 4.94
C GLU A 4 -30.16 29.63 5.25
N ILE A 5 -31.30 28.94 5.25
CA ILE A 5 -31.36 27.48 5.43
C ILE A 5 -30.80 26.76 4.19
N LYS A 6 -31.03 27.30 2.99
CA LYS A 6 -30.49 26.76 1.74
C LYS A 6 -28.98 26.97 1.63
N ASN A 7 -28.48 28.14 1.99
CA ASN A 7 -27.05 28.44 2.02
C ASN A 7 -26.32 27.66 3.12
N ALA A 8 -26.95 27.40 4.27
CA ALA A 8 -26.39 26.53 5.31
C ALA A 8 -26.36 25.05 4.88
N ALA A 9 -27.34 24.59 4.10
CA ALA A 9 -27.37 23.24 3.51
C ALA A 9 -26.34 23.06 2.38
N GLU A 10 -26.07 24.10 1.60
CA GLU A 10 -25.04 24.10 0.56
C GLU A 10 -23.61 24.24 1.16
N ALA A 11 -23.44 24.98 2.25
CA ALA A 11 -22.18 25.04 3.00
C ALA A 11 -21.82 23.70 3.67
N THR A 12 -22.80 23.00 4.24
CA THR A 12 -22.60 21.63 4.78
C THR A 12 -22.39 20.58 3.70
N ALA A 13 -22.91 20.79 2.48
CA ALA A 13 -22.59 19.93 1.32
C ALA A 13 -21.17 20.17 0.79
N SER A 14 -20.61 21.37 0.96
CA SER A 14 -19.22 21.70 0.58
C SER A 14 -18.18 21.17 1.58
N GLU A 15 -18.50 21.10 2.89
CA GLU A 15 -17.62 20.47 3.89
C GLU A 15 -17.61 18.94 3.79
N ASN A 16 -18.71 18.32 3.33
CA ASN A 16 -18.74 16.92 2.90
C ASN A 16 -18.08 16.68 1.53
N GLY A 17 -17.49 17.72 0.95
CA GLY A 17 -16.55 17.67 -0.16
C GLY A 17 -15.18 17.13 0.25
N GLU A 18 -15.11 16.22 1.24
CA GLU A 18 -14.06 15.23 1.28
C GLU A 18 -14.07 14.53 -0.08
N ALA A 19 -13.17 14.95 -0.97
CA ALA A 19 -12.85 14.24 -2.19
C ALA A 19 -12.83 12.76 -1.81
N LYS A 20 -13.77 11.98 -2.37
CA LYS A 20 -13.98 10.55 -2.10
C LYS A 20 -12.65 9.81 -2.23
N ARG A 21 -11.81 9.86 -1.20
CA ARG A 21 -10.62 9.06 -1.08
C ARG A 21 -11.18 7.69 -0.83
N LYS A 22 -11.11 6.85 -1.87
CA LYS A 22 -11.42 5.43 -1.72
C LYS A 22 -10.68 4.95 -0.47
N PRO A 23 -11.32 4.21 0.44
CA PRO A 23 -10.77 3.89 1.77
C PRO A 23 -9.52 2.98 1.77
N ASN A 24 -8.77 2.92 0.67
CA ASN A 24 -7.51 2.19 0.51
C ASN A 24 -6.33 3.06 0.00
N ASP A 25 -6.46 4.38 -0.13
CA ASP A 25 -5.46 5.23 -0.82
C ASP A 25 -4.18 5.54 -0.01
N TRP A 26 -4.09 5.11 1.26
CA TRP A 26 -2.82 5.20 2.00
C TRP A 26 -1.73 4.28 1.42
N LYS A 27 -2.12 3.25 0.66
CA LYS A 27 -1.24 2.40 -0.14
C LYS A 27 -1.28 2.75 -1.63
N SER A 28 -0.95 3.99 -1.99
CA SER A 28 -0.61 4.29 -3.39
C SER A 28 0.47 3.30 -3.83
N SER A 29 0.15 2.45 -4.81
CA SER A 29 0.99 1.34 -5.24
C SER A 29 2.40 1.81 -5.63
N LYS A 30 2.50 3.05 -6.13
CA LYS A 30 3.75 3.72 -6.49
C LYS A 30 4.60 4.07 -5.28
N THR A 31 4.03 4.67 -4.24
CA THR A 31 4.78 5.03 -3.01
C THR A 31 5.34 3.79 -2.33
N TYR A 32 4.54 2.74 -2.22
CA TYR A 32 4.98 1.46 -1.66
C TYR A 32 6.06 0.79 -2.50
N PHE A 33 5.91 0.81 -3.82
CA PHE A 33 6.90 0.30 -4.74
C PHE A 33 8.24 1.02 -4.56
N ILE A 34 8.24 2.36 -4.59
CA ILE A 34 9.45 3.17 -4.44
C ILE A 34 10.11 2.93 -3.08
N ALA A 35 9.35 2.91 -1.99
CA ALA A 35 9.90 2.69 -0.66
C ALA A 35 10.57 1.31 -0.53
N ARG A 36 9.94 0.25 -1.04
CA ARG A 36 10.51 -1.12 -1.00
C ARG A 36 11.73 -1.26 -1.90
N LEU A 37 11.67 -0.64 -3.08
CA LEU A 37 12.80 -0.59 -4.00
C LEU A 37 13.97 0.17 -3.37
N ALA A 38 13.72 1.29 -2.68
CA ALA A 38 14.74 2.07 -1.99
C ALA A 38 15.39 1.29 -0.85
N ILE A 39 14.61 0.54 -0.04
CA ILE A 39 15.17 -0.32 1.01
C ILE A 39 16.08 -1.40 0.42
N LEU A 40 15.64 -2.10 -0.64
CA LEU A 40 16.47 -3.12 -1.31
C LEU A 40 17.71 -2.50 -1.97
N THR A 41 17.57 -1.31 -2.54
CA THR A 41 18.70 -0.54 -3.10
C THR A 41 19.72 -0.19 -2.03
N ALA A 42 19.27 0.31 -0.87
CA ALA A 42 20.14 0.64 0.25
C ALA A 42 20.88 -0.62 0.75
N ILE A 43 20.20 -1.77 0.85
CA ILE A 43 20.82 -3.04 1.19
C ILE A 43 21.91 -3.41 0.17
N ILE A 44 21.63 -3.31 -1.14
CA ILE A 44 22.61 -3.61 -2.19
C ILE A 44 23.84 -2.71 -2.05
N VAL A 45 23.64 -1.40 -1.90
CA VAL A 45 24.75 -0.43 -1.77
C VAL A 45 25.59 -0.71 -0.53
N VAL A 46 24.95 -0.91 0.63
CA VAL A 46 25.66 -1.22 1.88
C VAL A 46 26.44 -2.54 1.76
N MET A 47 25.80 -3.59 1.22
CA MET A 47 26.46 -4.87 1.01
C MET A 47 27.63 -4.75 0.01
N ALA A 48 27.49 -3.96 -1.06
CA ALA A 48 28.52 -3.83 -2.08
C ALA A 48 29.81 -3.19 -1.54
N PHE A 49 29.69 -2.21 -0.65
CA PHE A 49 30.85 -1.53 -0.05
C PHE A 49 31.27 -2.14 1.30
N THR A 50 30.76 -3.32 1.64
CA THR A 50 31.19 -4.07 2.82
C THR A 50 31.66 -5.48 2.42
N PRO A 51 32.45 -6.17 3.26
CA PRO A 51 32.84 -7.56 3.01
C PRO A 51 31.66 -8.54 2.94
N LEU A 52 30.44 -8.10 3.25
CA LEU A 52 29.22 -8.91 3.21
C LEU A 52 28.71 -9.14 1.78
N GLY A 53 28.90 -8.21 0.85
CA GLY A 53 28.35 -8.34 -0.50
C GLY A 53 29.18 -9.22 -1.42
N TYR A 54 30.49 -9.25 -1.21
CA TYR A 54 31.44 -9.98 -2.04
C TYR A 54 32.36 -10.83 -1.17
N LEU A 55 32.08 -12.13 -1.11
CA LEU A 55 32.89 -13.08 -0.36
C LEU A 55 34.10 -13.49 -1.20
N PRO A 56 35.34 -13.18 -0.78
CA PRO A 56 36.53 -13.57 -1.52
C PRO A 56 36.74 -15.08 -1.38
N ILE A 57 36.79 -15.79 -2.51
CA ILE A 57 37.09 -17.22 -2.56
C ILE A 57 38.16 -17.42 -3.63
N GLY A 58 39.42 -17.45 -3.20
CA GLY A 58 40.59 -17.47 -4.09
C GLY A 58 40.69 -16.19 -4.93
N ALA A 59 40.87 -16.35 -6.25
CA ALA A 59 41.05 -15.24 -7.20
C ALA A 59 39.74 -14.54 -7.62
N MET A 60 38.58 -15.04 -7.18
CA MET A 60 37.26 -14.58 -7.59
C MET A 60 36.39 -14.30 -6.37
N LYS A 61 35.42 -13.37 -6.49
CA LYS A 61 34.47 -13.07 -5.42
C LYS A 61 33.10 -13.64 -5.71
N ALA A 62 32.54 -14.42 -4.78
CA ALA A 62 31.15 -14.85 -4.83
C ALA A 62 30.23 -13.70 -4.35
N SER A 63 29.13 -13.46 -5.06
CA SER A 63 28.27 -12.30 -4.79
C SER A 63 27.04 -12.68 -3.98
N LEU A 64 26.89 -12.11 -2.78
CA LEU A 64 25.64 -12.18 -2.02
C LEU A 64 24.61 -11.13 -2.47
N LEU A 65 25.01 -10.18 -3.31
CA LEU A 65 24.13 -9.13 -3.86
C LEU A 65 23.06 -9.67 -4.80
N THR A 66 23.22 -10.90 -5.30
CA THR A 66 22.19 -11.57 -6.11
C THR A 66 20.91 -11.80 -5.30
N ILE A 67 21.00 -11.99 -3.98
CA ILE A 67 19.85 -12.21 -3.10
C ILE A 67 18.87 -11.02 -3.10
N PRO A 68 19.26 -9.78 -2.74
CA PRO A 68 18.33 -8.65 -2.76
C PRO A 68 17.76 -8.35 -4.15
N VAL A 69 18.52 -8.59 -5.22
CA VAL A 69 18.03 -8.45 -6.61
C VAL A 69 16.91 -9.46 -6.90
N VAL A 70 17.16 -10.74 -6.60
CA VAL A 70 16.17 -11.83 -6.75
C VAL A 70 14.93 -11.57 -5.92
N VAL A 71 15.11 -11.18 -4.65
CA VAL A 71 14.01 -10.85 -3.74
C VAL A 71 13.17 -9.72 -4.32
N GLY A 72 13.80 -8.65 -4.82
CA GLY A 72 13.07 -7.55 -5.46
C GLY A 72 12.37 -7.96 -6.75
N ALA A 73 13.00 -8.79 -7.58
CA ALA A 73 12.40 -9.31 -8.81
C ALA A 73 11.15 -10.16 -8.54
N ILE A 74 11.18 -10.99 -7.49
CA ILE A 74 10.07 -11.84 -7.08
C ILE A 74 8.97 -11.01 -6.37
N TRP A 75 9.36 -10.13 -5.47
CA TRP A 75 8.42 -9.42 -4.59
C TRP A 75 7.76 -8.21 -5.26
N LEU A 76 8.50 -7.47 -6.10
CA LEU A 76 8.06 -6.25 -6.76
C LEU A 76 7.87 -6.40 -8.27
N GLY A 77 8.43 -7.46 -8.87
CA GLY A 77 8.26 -7.83 -10.28
C GLY A 77 9.46 -7.52 -11.18
N PRO A 78 9.36 -7.83 -12.50
CA PRO A 78 10.48 -7.75 -13.44
C PRO A 78 11.18 -6.39 -13.52
N SER A 79 10.41 -5.30 -13.48
CA SER A 79 10.98 -3.94 -13.57
C SER A 79 11.84 -3.61 -12.35
N ALA A 80 11.41 -4.02 -11.15
CA ALA A 80 12.24 -3.85 -9.94
C ALA A 80 13.49 -4.71 -10.00
N GLY A 81 13.37 -5.95 -10.49
CA GLY A 81 14.53 -6.82 -10.73
C GLY A 81 15.54 -6.18 -11.68
N ALA A 82 15.10 -5.57 -12.78
CA ALA A 82 15.96 -4.85 -13.72
C ALA A 82 16.69 -3.67 -13.06
N ILE A 83 15.96 -2.85 -12.28
CA ILE A 83 16.53 -1.68 -11.60
C ILE A 83 17.56 -2.11 -10.56
N LEU A 84 17.21 -3.07 -9.70
CA LEU A 84 18.12 -3.58 -8.66
C LEU A 84 19.33 -4.30 -9.28
N GLY A 85 19.13 -5.04 -10.37
CA GLY A 85 20.21 -5.63 -11.16
C GLY A 85 21.12 -4.56 -11.77
N GLY A 86 20.56 -3.46 -12.28
CA GLY A 86 21.34 -2.32 -12.75
C GLY A 86 22.16 -1.67 -11.64
N ILE A 87 21.58 -1.47 -10.45
CA ILE A 87 22.30 -0.94 -9.29
C ILE A 87 23.44 -1.88 -8.89
N PHE A 88 23.18 -3.19 -8.81
CA PHE A 88 24.23 -4.18 -8.56
C PHE A 88 25.33 -4.11 -9.62
N GLY A 89 24.96 -3.98 -10.90
CA GLY A 89 25.90 -3.79 -12.01
C GLY A 89 26.77 -2.54 -11.88
N ILE A 90 26.18 -1.40 -11.48
CA ILE A 90 26.90 -0.14 -11.22
C ILE A 90 27.88 -0.34 -10.06
N THR A 91 27.42 -0.92 -8.94
CA THR A 91 28.31 -1.16 -7.80
C THR A 91 29.44 -2.12 -8.17
N SER A 92 29.17 -3.14 -8.98
CA SER A 92 30.19 -4.06 -9.51
C SER A 92 31.20 -3.36 -10.40
N PHE A 93 30.80 -2.37 -11.19
CA PHE A 93 31.74 -1.57 -11.96
C PHE A 93 32.59 -0.65 -11.07
N ILE A 94 32.01 -0.08 -10.01
CA ILE A 94 32.77 0.71 -9.02
C ILE A 94 33.85 -0.15 -8.35
N GLN A 95 33.60 -1.44 -8.13
CA GLN A 95 34.61 -2.34 -7.57
C GLN A 95 35.87 -2.45 -8.46
N CYS A 96 35.75 -2.23 -9.78
CA CYS A 96 36.88 -2.27 -10.70
C CYS A 96 37.92 -1.16 -10.44
N PHE A 97 37.58 -0.12 -9.66
CA PHE A 97 38.49 0.99 -9.34
C PHE A 97 39.38 0.69 -8.12
N GLY A 98 39.93 -0.53 -8.04
CA GLY A 98 40.92 -0.91 -7.02
C GLY A 98 40.40 -1.79 -5.89
N LEU A 99 39.10 -2.09 -5.84
CA LEU A 99 38.54 -2.98 -4.82
C LEU A 99 38.51 -4.45 -5.27
N ASP A 100 38.45 -4.71 -6.58
CA ASP A 100 38.44 -6.04 -7.17
C ASP A 100 39.59 -6.25 -8.15
N ALA A 101 40.44 -7.25 -7.91
CA ALA A 101 41.66 -7.49 -8.68
C ALA A 101 41.38 -7.79 -10.15
N LEU A 102 40.44 -8.69 -10.44
CA LEU A 102 40.03 -8.99 -11.82
C LEU A 102 39.40 -7.75 -12.47
N GLY A 103 38.53 -7.05 -11.74
CA GLY A 103 37.92 -5.80 -12.20
C GLY A 103 38.92 -4.73 -12.60
N VAL A 104 40.01 -4.55 -11.84
CA VAL A 104 41.09 -3.62 -12.17
C VAL A 104 41.74 -3.96 -13.51
N LEU A 105 42.00 -5.25 -13.77
CA LEU A 105 42.60 -5.68 -15.04
C LEU A 105 41.65 -5.43 -16.22
N LEU A 106 40.35 -5.73 -16.06
CA LEU A 106 39.37 -5.44 -17.10
C LEU A 106 39.23 -3.95 -17.39
N LEU A 107 39.26 -3.12 -16.34
CA LEU A 107 39.17 -1.67 -16.45
C LEU A 107 40.40 -1.08 -17.15
N ALA A 108 41.59 -1.57 -16.81
CA ALA A 108 42.86 -1.16 -17.43
C ALA A 108 42.90 -1.52 -18.93
N GLU A 109 42.29 -2.64 -19.29
CA GLU A 109 42.21 -3.08 -20.67
C GLU A 109 41.22 -2.26 -21.49
N ASN A 110 39.94 -2.23 -21.08
CA ASN A 110 38.93 -1.46 -21.77
C ASN A 110 37.80 -1.07 -20.82
N PRO A 111 37.68 0.23 -20.46
CA PRO A 111 36.71 0.67 -19.48
C PRO A 111 35.25 0.53 -19.94
N ILE A 112 35.00 0.65 -21.25
CA ILE A 112 33.65 0.51 -21.81
C ILE A 112 33.22 -0.95 -21.77
N LEU A 113 34.09 -1.88 -22.18
CA LEU A 113 33.80 -3.31 -22.11
C LEU A 113 33.68 -3.78 -20.66
N ALA A 114 34.52 -3.28 -19.75
CA ALA A 114 34.41 -3.56 -18.32
C ALA A 114 33.06 -3.10 -17.77
N PHE A 115 32.60 -1.89 -18.13
CA PHE A 115 31.27 -1.41 -17.76
C PHE A 115 30.17 -2.32 -18.29
N ILE A 116 30.22 -2.70 -19.58
CA ILE A 116 29.21 -3.58 -20.19
C ILE A 116 29.19 -4.94 -19.50
N VAL A 117 30.36 -5.55 -19.29
CA VAL A 117 30.51 -6.83 -18.59
C VAL A 117 29.98 -6.75 -17.17
N CYS A 118 30.18 -5.65 -16.45
CA CYS A 118 29.67 -5.45 -15.10
C CYS A 118 28.16 -5.18 -15.06
N PHE A 119 27.65 -4.32 -15.93
CA PHE A 119 26.30 -3.78 -15.84
C PHE A 119 25.24 -4.64 -16.56
N VAL A 120 25.45 -4.93 -17.84
CA VAL A 120 24.42 -5.50 -18.73
C VAL A 120 23.96 -6.89 -18.27
N PRO A 121 24.87 -7.83 -17.94
CA PRO A 121 24.47 -9.14 -17.41
C PRO A 121 23.56 -9.07 -16.18
N ARG A 122 23.84 -8.15 -15.25
CA ARG A 122 23.10 -8.04 -13.97
C ARG A 122 21.72 -7.46 -14.18
N LEU A 123 21.60 -6.46 -15.06
CA LEU A 123 20.31 -5.89 -15.45
C LEU A 123 19.41 -6.94 -16.10
N ILE A 124 19.94 -7.69 -17.08
CA ILE A 124 19.18 -8.72 -17.80
C ILE A 124 18.80 -9.86 -16.84
N MET A 125 19.73 -10.32 -16.00
CA MET A 125 19.47 -11.34 -14.99
C MET A 125 18.33 -10.94 -14.07
N GLY A 126 18.40 -9.75 -13.46
CA GLY A 126 17.38 -9.28 -12.51
C GLY A 126 16.00 -9.17 -13.15
N TRP A 127 15.94 -8.68 -14.39
CA TRP A 127 14.70 -8.65 -15.17
C TRP A 127 14.15 -10.07 -15.43
N LEU A 128 15.01 -10.96 -15.92
CA LEU A 128 14.62 -12.31 -16.33
C LEU A 128 14.15 -13.17 -15.15
N VAL A 129 14.75 -13.02 -13.97
CA VAL A 129 14.26 -13.66 -12.73
C VAL A 129 12.82 -13.29 -12.44
N GLY A 130 12.48 -12.00 -12.56
CA GLY A 130 11.11 -11.54 -12.36
C GLY A 130 10.14 -12.11 -13.40
N VAL A 131 10.59 -12.24 -14.66
CA VAL A 131 9.81 -12.86 -15.73
C VAL A 131 9.58 -14.36 -15.45
N ILE A 132 10.62 -15.09 -15.04
CA ILE A 132 10.55 -16.51 -14.68
C ILE A 132 9.57 -16.72 -13.52
N PHE A 133 9.71 -15.94 -12.45
CA PHE A 133 8.78 -16.02 -11.32
C PHE A 133 7.35 -15.73 -11.75
N LYS A 134 7.14 -14.64 -12.50
CA LYS A 134 5.82 -14.25 -12.99
C LYS A 134 5.20 -15.36 -13.85
N GLY A 135 5.96 -15.95 -14.76
CA GLY A 135 5.49 -17.04 -15.64
C GLY A 135 5.07 -18.28 -14.86
N ILE A 136 5.91 -18.79 -13.97
CA ILE A 136 5.63 -20.03 -13.21
C ILE A 136 4.50 -19.78 -12.18
N SER A 137 4.44 -18.60 -11.56
CA SER A 137 3.45 -18.28 -10.53
C SER A 137 2.01 -18.09 -11.05
N LEU A 138 1.81 -18.04 -12.37
CA LEU A 138 0.50 -18.12 -13.01
C LEU A 138 -0.18 -19.47 -12.72
N VAL A 139 0.60 -20.53 -12.62
CA VAL A 139 0.10 -21.87 -12.33
C VAL A 139 0.02 -22.04 -10.81
N LYS A 140 -1.19 -21.98 -10.26
CA LYS A 140 -1.45 -22.01 -8.79
C LYS A 140 -0.68 -23.10 -8.02
N PRO A 141 -0.65 -24.39 -8.43
CA PRO A 141 0.07 -25.42 -7.70
C PRO A 141 1.59 -25.23 -7.73
N LEU A 142 2.12 -24.56 -8.76
CA LEU A 142 3.57 -24.32 -8.92
C LEU A 142 4.06 -23.07 -8.21
N ARG A 143 3.19 -22.33 -7.50
CA ARG A 143 3.60 -21.08 -6.83
C ARG A 143 4.70 -21.28 -5.80
N PHE A 144 4.74 -22.41 -5.10
CA PHE A 144 5.85 -22.71 -4.19
C PHE A 144 7.15 -22.89 -4.98
N THR A 145 7.11 -23.76 -5.99
CA THR A 145 8.21 -24.04 -6.91
C THR A 145 8.70 -22.79 -7.64
N ALA A 146 7.82 -21.82 -7.92
CA ALA A 146 8.18 -20.55 -8.54
C ALA A 146 9.22 -19.77 -7.73
N TYR A 147 9.10 -19.74 -6.39
CA TYR A 147 10.10 -19.07 -5.54
C TYR A 147 11.45 -19.76 -5.63
N THR A 148 11.47 -21.10 -5.60
CA THR A 148 12.69 -21.90 -5.71
C THR A 148 13.36 -21.72 -7.05
N VAL A 149 12.61 -21.91 -8.15
CA VAL A 149 13.14 -21.84 -9.51
C VAL A 149 13.62 -20.44 -9.81
N ALA A 150 12.87 -19.40 -9.48
CA ALA A 150 13.31 -18.02 -9.70
C ALA A 150 14.58 -17.70 -8.90
N SER A 151 14.68 -18.16 -7.64
CA SER A 151 15.87 -17.91 -6.81
C SER A 151 17.11 -18.66 -7.29
N PHE A 152 16.94 -19.90 -7.73
CA PHE A 152 17.97 -20.68 -8.39
C PHE A 152 18.41 -20.02 -9.70
N SER A 153 17.45 -19.64 -10.54
CA SER A 153 17.70 -18.97 -11.81
C SER A 153 18.47 -17.67 -11.63
N GLY A 154 18.24 -16.92 -10.54
CA GLY A 154 18.99 -15.69 -10.27
C GLY A 154 20.49 -15.91 -10.21
N ALA A 155 20.95 -16.83 -9.37
CA ALA A 155 22.38 -17.16 -9.27
C ALA A 155 22.91 -17.79 -10.57
N ALA A 156 22.18 -18.75 -11.14
CA ALA A 156 22.61 -19.44 -12.36
C ALA A 156 22.76 -18.48 -13.55
N LEU A 157 21.79 -17.59 -13.77
CA LEU A 157 21.82 -16.59 -14.84
C LEU A 157 22.87 -15.51 -14.57
N ASN A 158 23.09 -15.12 -13.31
CA ASN A 158 24.12 -14.15 -12.94
C ASN A 158 25.50 -14.65 -13.40
N THR A 159 25.86 -15.86 -13.01
CA THR A 159 27.12 -16.49 -13.40
C THR A 159 27.18 -16.69 -14.92
N CYS A 160 26.14 -17.27 -15.52
CA CYS A 160 26.12 -17.57 -16.95
C CYS A 160 26.30 -16.31 -17.79
N PHE A 161 25.50 -15.27 -17.55
CA PHE A 161 25.59 -14.04 -18.33
C PHE A 161 26.90 -13.28 -18.09
N PHE A 162 27.41 -13.26 -16.85
CA PHE A 162 28.71 -12.65 -16.58
C PHE A 162 29.83 -13.37 -17.34
N MET A 163 29.88 -14.72 -17.26
CA MET A 163 30.93 -15.49 -17.93
C MET A 163 30.83 -15.43 -19.46
N THR A 164 29.62 -15.49 -20.00
CA THR A 164 29.39 -15.33 -21.43
C THR A 164 29.82 -13.93 -21.90
N ALA A 165 29.48 -12.87 -21.16
CA ALA A 165 29.90 -11.51 -21.51
C ALA A 165 31.41 -11.32 -21.38
N LEU A 166 32.02 -11.85 -20.31
CA LEU A 166 33.45 -11.77 -20.05
C LEU A 166 34.25 -12.42 -21.18
N ILE A 167 33.93 -13.67 -21.51
CA ILE A 167 34.62 -14.43 -22.57
C ILE A 167 34.31 -13.83 -23.95
N GLY A 168 33.06 -13.43 -24.20
CA GLY A 168 32.64 -12.92 -25.50
C GLY A 168 33.22 -11.55 -25.85
N LEU A 169 33.41 -10.67 -24.86
CA LEU A 169 33.88 -9.30 -25.09
C LEU A 169 35.40 -9.15 -24.99
N PHE A 170 36.05 -9.84 -24.05
CA PHE A 170 37.52 -9.75 -23.87
C PHE A 170 38.28 -10.86 -24.62
N GLY A 171 37.59 -11.93 -25.02
CA GLY A 171 38.19 -13.04 -25.74
C GLY A 171 38.99 -13.98 -24.83
N GLN A 172 39.04 -15.26 -25.21
CA GLN A 172 39.70 -16.30 -24.41
C GLN A 172 41.21 -16.09 -24.33
N GLY A 173 41.88 -15.76 -25.43
CA GLY A 173 43.34 -15.61 -25.44
C GLY A 173 43.83 -14.51 -24.50
N LYS A 174 43.15 -13.37 -24.50
CA LYS A 174 43.54 -12.23 -23.68
C LYS A 174 43.23 -12.45 -22.21
N LEU A 175 42.09 -13.08 -21.91
CA LEU A 175 41.75 -13.45 -20.53
C LEU A 175 42.74 -14.48 -19.97
N ALA A 176 43.22 -15.43 -20.78
CA ALA A 176 44.25 -16.39 -20.39
C ALA A 176 45.56 -15.70 -20.00
N GLU A 177 46.03 -14.78 -20.84
CA GLU A 177 47.24 -13.99 -20.62
C GLU A 177 47.14 -13.18 -19.33
N MET A 178 46.05 -12.43 -19.14
CA MET A 178 45.80 -11.67 -17.92
C MET A 178 45.81 -12.56 -16.66
N LEU A 179 45.18 -13.72 -16.71
CA LEU A 179 45.13 -14.65 -15.58
C LEU A 179 46.50 -15.28 -15.29
N SER A 180 47.27 -15.61 -16.32
CA SER A 180 48.62 -16.16 -16.18
C SER A 180 49.58 -15.14 -15.56
N GLU A 181 49.62 -13.93 -16.11
CA GLU A 181 50.57 -12.90 -15.67
C GLU A 181 50.26 -12.35 -14.28
N ASN A 182 48.99 -12.17 -13.94
CA ASN A 182 48.59 -11.49 -12.71
C ASN A 182 48.21 -12.44 -11.56
N PHE A 183 47.89 -13.70 -11.87
CA PHE A 183 47.49 -14.69 -10.87
C PHE A 183 48.33 -15.97 -10.92
N GLY A 184 49.37 -16.05 -11.77
CA GLY A 184 50.27 -17.21 -11.86
C GLY A 184 49.57 -18.47 -12.41
N MET A 185 48.46 -18.29 -13.11
CA MET A 185 47.61 -19.37 -13.61
C MET A 185 47.98 -19.68 -15.07
N ASP A 186 48.85 -20.68 -15.29
CA ASP A 186 49.19 -21.14 -16.64
C ASP A 186 48.00 -21.88 -17.28
N LEU A 187 47.15 -21.09 -17.94
CA LEU A 187 45.95 -21.53 -18.62
C LEU A 187 46.20 -21.37 -20.12
N GLY A 188 46.48 -22.46 -20.84
CA GLY A 188 46.41 -22.46 -22.30
C GLY A 188 45.02 -22.00 -22.82
N LYS A 189 44.87 -21.80 -24.14
CA LYS A 189 43.61 -21.27 -24.72
C LYS A 189 42.34 -22.09 -24.40
N LEU A 190 42.44 -23.42 -24.29
CA LEU A 190 41.33 -24.30 -23.85
C LEU A 190 41.07 -24.22 -22.33
N ALA A 191 42.04 -23.74 -21.56
CA ALA A 191 41.99 -23.71 -20.11
C ALA A 191 41.19 -22.53 -19.55
N VAL A 192 40.84 -21.51 -20.34
CA VAL A 192 39.93 -20.44 -19.89
C VAL A 192 38.50 -20.96 -19.66
N ILE A 193 38.04 -21.90 -20.48
CA ILE A 193 36.78 -22.61 -20.24
C ILE A 193 36.92 -23.51 -19.01
N GLN A 194 38.08 -24.13 -18.79
CA GLN A 194 38.34 -24.94 -17.60
C GLN A 194 38.44 -24.08 -16.33
N PHE A 195 38.95 -22.85 -16.41
CA PHE A 195 38.97 -21.87 -15.35
C PHE A 195 37.56 -21.37 -15.00
N ALA A 196 36.78 -21.06 -16.05
CA ALA A 196 35.35 -20.81 -15.91
C ALA A 196 34.64 -21.98 -15.23
N ALA A 197 34.97 -23.23 -15.57
CA ALA A 197 34.36 -24.40 -14.95
C ALA A 197 34.86 -24.67 -13.51
N ALA A 198 36.14 -24.48 -13.22
CA ALA A 198 36.76 -24.87 -11.96
C ALA A 198 36.67 -23.79 -10.87
N PHE A 199 37.11 -22.56 -11.18
CA PHE A 199 37.14 -21.47 -10.19
C PHE A 199 35.79 -20.76 -10.09
N VAL A 200 35.15 -20.51 -11.22
CA VAL A 200 33.82 -19.90 -11.20
C VAL A 200 32.77 -20.92 -10.79
N GLY A 201 32.97 -22.21 -11.07
CA GLY A 201 32.06 -23.28 -10.66
C GLY A 201 31.88 -23.39 -9.14
N ILE A 202 32.95 -23.38 -8.34
CA ILE A 202 32.84 -23.47 -6.88
C ILE A 202 32.11 -22.24 -6.30
N ASN A 203 32.48 -21.04 -6.78
CA ASN A 203 31.83 -19.81 -6.36
C ASN A 203 30.37 -19.77 -6.77
N ALA A 204 30.06 -20.24 -7.99
CA ALA A 204 28.71 -20.36 -8.50
C ALA A 204 27.88 -21.38 -7.71
N LEU A 205 28.46 -22.50 -7.28
CA LEU A 205 27.76 -23.49 -6.45
C LEU A 205 27.38 -22.92 -5.08
N ILE A 206 28.30 -22.18 -4.44
CA ILE A 206 28.04 -21.52 -3.15
C ILE A 206 26.98 -20.43 -3.31
N GLU A 207 27.14 -19.56 -4.31
CA GLU A 207 26.16 -18.51 -4.63
C GLU A 207 24.80 -19.12 -4.94
N LEU A 208 24.75 -20.20 -5.71
CA LEU A 208 23.53 -20.90 -6.07
C LEU A 208 22.84 -21.54 -4.87
N ALA A 209 23.59 -22.19 -3.98
CA ALA A 209 23.03 -22.77 -2.76
C ALA A 209 22.44 -21.69 -1.84
N ILE A 210 23.23 -20.65 -1.54
CA ILE A 210 22.82 -19.56 -0.66
C ILE A 210 21.66 -18.77 -1.29
N CYS A 211 21.77 -18.36 -2.55
CA CYS A 211 20.74 -17.59 -3.23
C CYS A 211 19.43 -18.39 -3.36
N THR A 212 19.49 -19.69 -3.63
CA THR A 212 18.28 -20.52 -3.69
C THR A 212 17.59 -20.59 -2.33
N ILE A 213 18.34 -20.83 -1.25
CA ILE A 213 17.78 -20.96 0.10
C ILE A 213 17.24 -19.61 0.60
N PHE A 214 18.10 -18.59 0.66
CA PHE A 214 17.73 -17.30 1.22
C PHE A 214 16.76 -16.54 0.32
N GLY A 215 16.96 -16.57 -1.00
CA GLY A 215 16.06 -15.96 -1.98
C GLY A 215 14.65 -16.53 -1.88
N MET A 216 14.52 -17.86 -1.78
CA MET A 216 13.21 -18.50 -1.62
C MET A 216 12.54 -18.10 -0.31
N VAL A 217 13.25 -18.24 0.82
CA VAL A 217 12.70 -18.02 2.16
C VAL A 217 12.28 -16.57 2.34
N ILE A 218 13.16 -15.61 2.03
CA ILE A 218 12.90 -14.18 2.22
C ILE A 218 11.75 -13.74 1.30
N SER A 219 11.78 -14.10 0.02
CA SER A 219 10.74 -13.71 -0.94
C SER A 219 9.36 -14.23 -0.54
N ARG A 220 9.29 -15.46 -0.02
CA ARG A 220 8.04 -16.06 0.47
C ARG A 220 7.51 -15.33 1.71
N ILE A 221 8.38 -15.02 2.67
CA ILE A 221 8.00 -14.31 3.90
C ILE A 221 7.43 -12.94 3.54
N LEU A 222 8.15 -12.16 2.72
CA LEU A 222 7.72 -10.81 2.32
C LEU A 222 6.39 -10.84 1.54
N SER A 223 6.25 -11.77 0.60
CA SER A 223 5.02 -11.92 -0.20
C SER A 223 3.81 -12.34 0.65
N THR A 224 4.03 -13.14 1.69
CA THR A 224 2.98 -13.58 2.61
C THR A 224 2.60 -12.49 3.60
N ALA A 225 3.60 -11.79 4.15
CA ALA A 225 3.40 -10.66 5.06
C ALA A 225 2.57 -9.56 4.38
N ASP A 226 2.86 -9.26 3.12
CA ASP A 226 2.14 -8.22 2.39
C ASP A 226 0.66 -8.58 2.17
N LYS A 227 0.38 -9.83 1.76
CA LYS A 227 -1.00 -10.35 1.62
C LYS A 227 -1.78 -10.28 2.93
N ARG A 228 -1.17 -10.69 4.05
CA ARG A 228 -1.80 -10.61 5.38
C ARG A 228 -2.08 -9.17 5.78
N SER A 229 -1.16 -8.24 5.49
CA SER A 229 -1.36 -6.82 5.78
C SER A 229 -2.54 -6.23 4.99
N LEU A 230 -2.70 -6.65 3.72
CA LEU A 230 -3.80 -6.23 2.87
C LEU A 230 -5.13 -6.80 3.34
N GLU A 231 -5.17 -8.07 3.74
CA GLU A 231 -6.38 -8.70 4.25
C GLU A 231 -6.85 -8.07 5.58
N LYS A 232 -5.91 -7.76 6.49
CA LYS A 232 -6.22 -7.04 7.74
C LYS A 232 -6.76 -5.64 7.47
N ALA A 233 -6.20 -4.91 6.50
CA ALA A 233 -6.67 -3.59 6.13
C ALA A 233 -8.11 -3.65 5.60
N LYS A 234 -8.41 -4.57 4.68
CA LYS A 234 -9.77 -4.77 4.15
C LYS A 234 -10.79 -5.06 5.24
N LYS A 235 -10.47 -5.97 6.16
CA LYS A 235 -11.35 -6.31 7.30
C LYS A 235 -11.64 -5.11 8.20
N ARG A 236 -10.66 -4.21 8.43
CA ARG A 236 -10.87 -2.97 9.19
C ARG A 236 -11.81 -2.03 8.45
N THR A 237 -11.59 -1.82 7.15
CA THR A 237 -12.46 -0.97 6.34
C THR A 237 -13.89 -1.51 6.24
N GLU A 238 -14.06 -2.83 6.07
CA GLU A 238 -15.39 -3.47 6.07
C GLU A 238 -16.09 -3.29 7.41
N LYS A 239 -15.35 -3.39 8.52
CA LYS A 239 -15.87 -3.16 9.87
C LYS A 239 -16.29 -1.69 10.08
N GLU A 240 -15.42 -0.74 9.74
CA GLU A 240 -15.72 0.70 9.83
C GLU A 240 -16.94 1.08 8.96
N ALA A 241 -17.04 0.53 7.74
CA ALA A 241 -18.18 0.76 6.87
C ALA A 241 -19.49 0.18 7.44
N ALA A 242 -19.44 -0.99 8.08
CA ALA A 242 -20.59 -1.59 8.74
C ALA A 242 -21.04 -0.79 9.97
N GLU A 243 -20.08 -0.29 10.78
CA GLU A 243 -20.37 0.59 11.92
C GLU A 243 -21.02 1.91 11.45
N LEU A 244 -20.48 2.53 10.38
CA LEU A 244 -21.05 3.75 9.81
C LEU A 244 -22.47 3.52 9.25
N ALA A 245 -22.71 2.37 8.62
CA ALA A 245 -24.03 2.02 8.09
C ALA A 245 -25.07 1.85 9.20
N ALA A 246 -24.71 1.16 10.29
CA ALA A 246 -25.58 1.02 11.45
C ALA A 246 -25.89 2.37 12.12
N GLN A 247 -24.88 3.25 12.23
CA GLN A 247 -25.08 4.60 12.78
C GLN A 247 -26.00 5.45 11.90
N ASN A 248 -25.87 5.37 10.57
CA ASN A 248 -26.74 6.08 9.63
C ASN A 248 -28.19 5.57 9.68
N GLU A 249 -28.40 4.28 9.88
CA GLU A 249 -29.74 3.70 10.04
C GLU A 249 -30.40 4.17 11.36
N GLN A 250 -29.64 4.22 12.45
CA GLN A 250 -30.10 4.79 13.71
C GLN A 250 -30.50 6.27 13.56
N LEU A 251 -29.62 7.09 12.96
CA LEU A 251 -29.90 8.51 12.70
C LEU A 251 -31.12 8.72 11.81
N LYS A 252 -31.33 7.84 10.81
CA LYS A 252 -32.52 7.89 9.95
C LYS A 252 -33.79 7.62 10.76
N THR A 253 -33.76 6.61 11.63
CA THR A 253 -34.89 6.25 12.51
C THR A 253 -35.22 7.38 13.49
N GLU A 254 -34.21 8.00 14.09
CA GLU A 254 -34.37 9.17 14.97
C GLU A 254 -34.92 10.39 14.23
N LYS A 255 -34.46 10.64 13.01
CA LYS A 255 -34.98 11.73 12.18
C LYS A 255 -36.45 11.51 11.79
N ASP A 256 -36.82 10.27 11.47
CA ASP A 256 -38.20 9.90 11.13
C ASP A 256 -39.13 10.07 12.35
N SER A 257 -38.69 9.69 13.56
CA SER A 257 -39.46 9.88 14.79
C SER A 257 -39.66 11.37 15.12
N LEU A 258 -38.59 12.18 15.06
CA LEU A 258 -38.67 13.63 15.28
C LEU A 258 -39.57 14.32 14.25
N SER A 259 -39.54 13.87 12.98
CA SER A 259 -40.44 14.39 11.95
C SER A 259 -41.91 14.09 12.27
N SER A 260 -42.21 12.91 12.83
CA SER A 260 -43.58 12.56 13.23
C SER A 260 -44.06 13.36 14.43
N GLU A 261 -43.19 13.61 15.41
CA GLU A 261 -43.50 14.41 16.59
C GLU A 261 -43.77 15.88 16.23
N ASN A 262 -42.93 16.47 15.36
CA ASN A 262 -43.14 17.83 14.87
C ASN A 262 -44.46 17.98 14.09
N ARG A 263 -44.86 16.95 13.32
CA ARG A 263 -46.15 16.95 12.63
C ARG A 263 -47.33 16.95 13.61
N ALA A 264 -47.30 16.11 14.63
CA ALA A 264 -48.34 16.05 15.66
C ALA A 264 -48.44 17.38 16.45
N LEU A 265 -47.30 18.00 16.74
CA LEU A 265 -47.23 19.36 17.32
C LEU A 265 -47.86 20.41 16.40
N GLY A 266 -47.59 20.36 15.09
CA GLY A 266 -48.22 21.24 14.11
C GLY A 266 -49.75 21.10 14.04
N GLU A 267 -50.25 19.85 14.05
CA GLU A 267 -51.69 19.55 14.05
C GLU A 267 -52.37 20.07 15.32
N THR A 268 -51.78 19.83 16.50
CA THR A 268 -52.31 20.34 17.77
C THR A 268 -52.30 21.87 17.86
N LEU A 269 -51.25 22.53 17.38
CA LEU A 269 -51.18 24.00 17.33
C LEU A 269 -52.26 24.60 16.42
N SER A 270 -52.53 23.96 15.27
CA SER A 270 -53.60 24.39 14.37
C SER A 270 -54.99 24.27 15.01
N ALA A 271 -55.24 23.18 15.75
CA ALA A 271 -56.49 22.98 16.47
C ALA A 271 -56.71 24.04 17.56
N VAL A 272 -55.68 24.35 18.35
CA VAL A 272 -55.73 25.41 19.39
C VAL A 272 -55.95 26.79 18.75
N THR A 273 -55.38 27.04 17.58
CA THR A 273 -55.56 28.31 16.85
C THR A 273 -57.01 28.48 16.40
N GLU A 274 -57.64 27.43 15.87
CA GLU A 274 -59.06 27.43 15.51
C GLU A 274 -59.98 27.52 16.74
N GLU A 275 -59.66 26.82 17.84
CA GLU A 275 -60.43 26.93 19.09
C GLU A 275 -60.40 28.36 19.65
N ASN A 276 -59.22 29.00 19.66
CA ASN A 276 -59.08 30.39 20.07
C ASN A 276 -59.82 31.38 19.16
N LYS A 277 -59.88 31.10 17.85
CA LYS A 277 -60.64 31.91 16.89
C LYS A 277 -62.14 31.79 17.15
N SER A 278 -62.64 30.57 17.35
CA SER A 278 -64.03 30.29 17.75
C SER A 278 -64.41 30.95 19.08
N LEU A 279 -63.52 30.88 20.08
CA LEU A 279 -63.72 31.56 21.36
C LEU A 279 -63.79 33.07 21.22
N LYS A 280 -62.92 33.68 20.41
CA LYS A 280 -62.98 35.12 20.10
C LYS A 280 -64.28 35.53 19.40
N GLU A 281 -64.79 34.67 18.52
CA GLU A 281 -66.05 34.91 17.80
C GLU A 281 -67.26 34.81 18.75
N LYS A 282 -67.29 33.79 19.63
CA LYS A 282 -68.28 33.68 20.72
C LYS A 282 -68.20 34.84 21.70
N LEU A 283 -67.00 35.31 22.03
CA LEU A 283 -66.77 36.52 22.85
C LEU A 283 -67.48 37.73 22.24
N LYS A 284 -67.31 37.90 20.93
CA LYS A 284 -67.87 39.01 20.17
C LYS A 284 -69.40 38.97 20.15
N ASP A 285 -69.98 37.78 19.93
CA ASP A 285 -71.44 37.57 19.97
C ASP A 285 -72.06 37.77 21.37
N THR A 286 -71.28 37.49 22.43
CA THR A 286 -71.73 37.69 23.82
C THR A 286 -71.66 39.17 24.22
N PHE A 287 -70.65 39.89 23.73
CA PHE A 287 -70.48 41.33 23.96
C PHE A 287 -71.49 42.22 23.21
N ASP A 288 -72.13 41.70 22.15
CA ASP A 288 -73.14 42.44 21.39
C ASP A 288 -74.57 42.35 21.98
N LYS A 289 -74.78 41.64 23.10
CA LYS A 289 -76.15 41.33 23.58
C LYS A 289 -76.62 41.86 24.94
N ASP A 290 -75.80 42.38 25.85
CA ASP A 290 -76.28 43.15 27.00
C ASP A 290 -75.18 43.91 27.77
N ASP A 291 -75.57 44.98 28.45
CA ASP A 291 -74.67 45.86 29.24
C ASP A 291 -74.14 45.20 30.55
N ASN A 292 -74.47 43.93 30.83
CA ASN A 292 -74.03 43.20 32.04
C ASN A 292 -73.21 41.91 31.77
N GLY A 293 -73.16 41.39 30.54
CA GLY A 293 -72.47 40.14 30.21
C GLY A 293 -70.95 40.15 30.41
N ARG A 294 -70.35 41.33 30.58
CA ARG A 294 -68.90 41.50 30.80
C ARG A 294 -68.40 40.86 32.09
N ALA A 295 -69.20 40.86 33.15
CA ALA A 295 -68.81 40.36 34.46
C ALA A 295 -68.91 38.83 34.54
N ASP A 296 -70.01 38.25 34.02
CA ASP A 296 -70.22 36.80 33.97
C ASP A 296 -69.20 36.11 33.05
N PHE A 297 -68.78 36.82 32.00
CA PHE A 297 -67.78 36.33 31.06
C PHE A 297 -66.38 36.23 31.66
N ILE A 298 -66.02 37.16 32.57
CA ILE A 298 -64.73 37.13 33.28
C ILE A 298 -64.69 35.98 34.29
N ASP A 299 -65.77 35.68 35.01
CA ASP A 299 -65.83 34.55 35.96
C ASP A 299 -65.78 33.17 35.26
N ALA A 300 -66.38 33.06 34.07
CA ALA A 300 -66.33 31.84 33.26
C ALA A 300 -64.93 31.59 32.66
N LEU A 301 -64.25 32.64 32.21
CA LEU A 301 -62.87 32.54 31.69
C LEU A 301 -61.86 32.12 32.76
N ASP A 302 -61.99 32.64 33.99
CA ASP A 302 -61.07 32.34 35.09
C ASP A 302 -61.19 30.88 35.58
N LYS A 303 -62.41 30.32 35.55
CA LYS A 303 -62.66 28.91 35.88
C LYS A 303 -62.14 27.93 34.83
N ASP A 304 -62.31 28.21 33.54
CA ASP A 304 -61.86 27.30 32.47
C ASP A 304 -60.33 27.32 32.30
N ASN A 305 -59.67 28.47 32.52
CA ASN A 305 -58.21 28.57 32.45
C ASN A 305 -57.51 27.79 33.56
N ASN A 306 -57.97 27.90 34.82
CA ASN A 306 -57.37 27.15 35.93
C ASN A 306 -57.55 25.63 35.78
N GLY A 307 -58.68 25.16 35.26
CA GLY A 307 -58.91 23.72 34.99
C GLY A 307 -58.03 23.15 33.86
N LYS A 308 -57.76 23.94 32.82
CA LYS A 308 -56.89 23.53 31.69
C LYS A 308 -55.40 23.56 32.05
N ILE A 309 -54.96 24.50 32.90
CA ILE A 309 -53.59 24.54 33.43
C ILE A 309 -53.30 23.28 34.28
N ASP A 310 -54.23 22.88 35.15
CA ASP A 310 -54.11 21.66 35.95
C ASP A 310 -54.02 20.39 35.08
N LEU A 311 -54.81 20.32 33.99
CA LEU A 311 -54.76 19.19 33.05
C LEU A 311 -53.45 19.13 32.26
N PHE A 312 -52.86 20.29 31.93
CA PHE A 312 -51.56 20.38 31.26
C PHE A 312 -50.41 19.99 32.18
N GLU A 313 -50.42 20.42 33.45
CA GLU A 313 -49.42 20.01 34.44
C GLU A 313 -49.51 18.51 34.77
N LYS A 314 -50.72 17.95 34.84
CA LYS A 314 -50.94 16.51 35.09
C LYS A 314 -50.41 15.64 33.93
N LYS A 315 -50.60 16.07 32.67
CA LYS A 315 -50.02 15.40 31.49
C LYS A 315 -48.51 15.56 31.41
N LYS A 316 -47.95 16.68 31.89
CA LYS A 316 -46.50 16.92 31.96
C LYS A 316 -45.84 16.03 33.03
N LYS A 317 -46.44 15.87 34.22
CA LYS A 317 -45.98 14.93 35.26
C LYS A 317 -46.09 13.46 34.83
N SER A 318 -47.21 13.06 34.22
CA SER A 318 -47.40 11.68 33.72
C SER A 318 -46.41 11.27 32.61
N LYS A 319 -45.79 12.22 31.91
CA LYS A 319 -44.73 11.97 30.90
C LYS A 319 -43.31 11.99 31.50
N ALA A 320 -43.12 12.49 32.72
CA ALA A 320 -41.83 12.50 33.41
C ALA A 320 -41.58 11.25 34.27
N ASP A 321 -42.64 10.52 34.64
CA ASP A 321 -42.59 9.27 35.42
C ASP A 321 -42.53 7.98 34.55
N LYS A 322 -42.39 8.11 33.21
CA LYS A 322 -42.20 7.01 32.25
C LYS A 322 -40.94 7.23 31.43
#